data_AF-A0A0Q3L170-F1
#
_entry.id   AF-A0A0Q3L170-F1
#
_cell.length_a   1.000
_cell.length_b   1.000
_cell.length_c   1.000
_cell.angle_alpha   90.00
_cell.angle_beta   90.00
_cell.angle_gamma   90.00
#
_symmetry.space_group_name_H-M   'P 1'
#
loop_
_entity.id
_entity.type
_entity.pdbx_description
1 polymer ?
#
loop_
_entity_poly.entity_id
_entity_poly.type
_entity_poly.pdbx_seq_one_letter_code
_entity_poly.pdbx_strand_id
1 'polypeptide(L)'
;MANAILAFPRQPTHATFETTPALPPAAETDTAIPTHQLWRRLPADAFGETERAALWDLIATARPFSVDHWPEALAGDDAAAVAIALKLCGVDVLDTYRHDVALSMLLWHALKDSPAARTTLAFTLDRRRYLGEDVEQLTRSWRGPSRVEIRRAAVQALVEALS
;
A
#
# COMPACT_ATOMS: atom_id res chain seq x y z
N MET A 1 -3.30 49.32 1.04
CA MET A 1 -3.74 48.01 1.55
C MET A 1 -2.50 47.14 1.67
N ALA A 2 -2.02 46.94 2.90
CA ALA A 2 -0.74 46.28 3.19
C ALA A 2 -0.98 44.95 3.92
N ASN A 3 -0.40 43.87 3.40
CA ASN A 3 -0.46 42.51 3.94
C ASN A 3 0.38 42.41 5.24
N ALA A 4 -0.25 41.98 6.32
CA ALA A 4 0.43 41.62 7.56
C ALA A 4 0.96 40.19 7.46
N ILE A 5 2.28 40.04 7.38
CA ILE A 5 2.98 38.76 7.55
C ILE A 5 3.23 38.58 9.06
N LEU A 6 2.58 37.58 9.65
CA LEU A 6 2.81 37.16 11.03
C LEU A 6 4.21 36.56 11.17
N ALA A 7 5.08 37.27 11.88
CA ALA A 7 6.39 36.79 12.29
C ALA A 7 6.27 35.91 13.55
N PHE A 8 6.73 34.66 13.48
CA PHE A 8 6.88 33.79 14.64
C PHE A 8 8.33 33.88 15.17
N PRO A 9 8.55 34.14 16.46
CA PRO A 9 9.90 34.17 17.03
C PRO A 9 10.45 32.75 17.20
N ARG A 10 11.66 32.50 16.66
CA ARG A 10 12.46 31.30 16.94
C ARG A 10 13.13 31.44 18.31
N GLN A 11 12.84 30.53 19.23
CA GLN A 11 13.64 30.39 20.46
C GLN A 11 15.01 29.78 20.12
N PRO A 12 16.12 30.34 20.64
CA PRO A 12 17.43 29.70 20.56
C PRO A 12 17.54 28.61 21.64
N THR A 13 17.75 27.37 21.21
CA THR A 13 18.05 26.24 22.10
C THR A 13 19.48 26.40 22.61
N HIS A 14 19.64 26.56 23.93
CA HIS A 14 20.93 26.45 24.62
C HIS A 14 21.50 25.05 24.41
N ALA A 15 22.67 24.96 23.78
CA ALA A 15 23.46 23.74 23.72
C ALA A 15 24.35 23.67 24.98
N THR A 16 24.10 22.69 25.83
CA THR A 16 25.05 22.25 26.84
C THR A 16 25.64 20.93 26.36
N PHE A 17 26.91 20.94 25.99
CA PHE A 17 27.70 19.73 25.81
C PHE A 17 27.93 19.11 27.19
N GLU A 18 27.59 17.84 27.38
CA GLU A 18 28.45 16.92 28.14
C GLU A 18 28.06 15.46 27.95
N THR A 19 29.10 14.65 27.75
CA THR A 19 29.15 13.18 27.79
C THR A 19 28.60 12.46 26.56
N THR A 20 29.48 12.21 25.59
CA THR A 20 29.29 11.17 24.56
C THR A 20 29.39 9.79 25.21
N PRO A 21 28.29 9.02 25.32
CA PRO A 21 28.40 7.58 25.51
C PRO A 21 28.83 6.98 24.17
N ALA A 22 29.72 5.99 24.19
CA ALA A 22 30.17 5.28 23.00
C ALA A 22 28.96 4.88 22.13
N LEU A 23 28.97 5.36 20.87
CA LEU A 23 28.00 4.93 19.87
C LEU A 23 28.02 3.39 19.83
N PRO A 24 26.88 2.71 20.03
CA PRO A 24 26.78 1.32 19.61
C PRO A 24 27.14 1.28 18.12
N PRO A 25 27.85 0.23 17.65
CA PRO A 25 28.21 0.11 16.23
C PRO A 25 26.94 0.34 15.42
N ALA A 26 27.04 1.18 14.39
CA ALA A 26 25.96 1.51 13.48
C ALA A 26 25.20 0.23 13.16
N ALA A 27 24.07 0.03 13.84
CA ALA A 27 23.17 -1.05 13.54
C ALA A 27 22.80 -0.79 12.10
N GLU A 28 23.20 -1.72 11.24
CA GLU A 28 22.72 -1.85 9.87
C GLU A 28 21.24 -1.50 9.93
N THR A 29 20.88 -0.35 9.37
CA THR A 29 19.48 0.03 9.21
C THR A 29 18.91 -1.04 8.32
N ASP A 30 18.32 -2.04 8.96
CA ASP A 30 17.50 -3.06 8.35
C ASP A 30 16.43 -2.31 7.56
N THR A 31 16.67 -2.17 6.25
CA THR A 31 15.80 -1.50 5.29
C THR A 31 14.57 -2.37 5.02
N ALA A 32 13.98 -2.95 6.07
CA ALA A 32 12.78 -3.74 6.01
C ALA A 32 11.59 -2.81 5.76
N ILE A 33 10.89 -3.01 4.65
CA ILE A 33 9.67 -2.28 4.33
C ILE A 33 8.63 -2.62 5.41
N PRO A 34 8.01 -1.64 6.09
CA PRO A 34 6.97 -1.93 7.06
C PRO A 34 5.81 -2.70 6.42
N THR A 35 5.32 -3.76 7.08
CA THR A 35 4.29 -4.66 6.54
C THR A 35 3.03 -3.93 6.03
N HIS A 36 2.60 -2.90 6.76
CA HIS A 36 1.42 -2.10 6.40
C HIS A 36 1.63 -1.26 5.12
N GLN A 37 2.86 -1.10 4.65
CA GLN A 37 3.21 -0.33 3.46
C GLN A 37 3.57 -1.21 2.25
N LEU A 38 3.54 -2.54 2.38
CA LEU A 38 3.93 -3.46 1.30
C LEU A 38 3.14 -3.20 0.01
N TRP A 39 1.85 -2.86 0.13
CA TRP A 39 0.98 -2.54 -1.01
C TRP A 39 1.48 -1.36 -1.85
N ARG A 40 2.27 -0.45 -1.28
CA ARG A 40 2.83 0.73 -1.95
C ARG A 40 4.16 0.47 -2.65
N ARG A 41 4.79 -0.68 -2.37
CA ARG A 41 6.20 -0.91 -2.71
C ARG A 41 6.41 -2.18 -3.52
N LEU A 42 5.63 -3.22 -3.26
CA LEU A 42 5.86 -4.52 -3.87
C LEU A 42 4.89 -4.79 -5.03
N PRO A 43 5.41 -5.22 -6.19
CA PRO A 43 4.58 -5.70 -7.29
C PRO A 43 3.90 -7.02 -6.92
N ALA A 44 2.85 -7.39 -7.66
CA ALA A 44 2.01 -8.55 -7.37
C ALA A 44 2.78 -9.89 -7.32
N ASP A 45 3.89 -10.01 -8.02
CA ASP A 45 4.75 -11.20 -8.13
C ASP A 45 5.86 -11.27 -7.06
N ALA A 46 6.06 -10.21 -6.26
CA ALA A 46 7.10 -10.16 -5.25
C ALA A 46 6.69 -10.75 -3.87
N PHE A 47 5.46 -11.25 -3.71
CA PHE A 47 4.96 -11.75 -2.43
C PHE A 47 5.26 -13.23 -2.24
N GLY A 48 6.29 -13.51 -1.43
CA GLY A 48 6.60 -14.84 -0.92
C GLY A 48 5.76 -15.21 0.32
N GLU A 49 6.08 -16.36 0.89
CA GLU A 49 5.38 -16.89 2.07
C GLU A 49 5.60 -16.00 3.30
N THR A 50 6.80 -15.43 3.45
CA THR A 50 7.14 -14.56 4.58
C THR A 50 6.32 -13.27 4.57
N GLU A 51 6.18 -12.61 3.42
CA GLU A 51 5.37 -11.40 3.28
C GLU A 51 3.89 -11.70 3.52
N ARG A 52 3.40 -12.85 3.03
CA ARG A 52 2.03 -13.30 3.24
C ARG A 52 1.73 -13.57 4.70
N ALA A 53 2.63 -14.25 5.41
CA ALA A 53 2.49 -14.51 6.84
C ALA A 53 2.50 -13.21 7.65
N ALA A 54 3.45 -12.30 7.38
CA ALA A 54 3.52 -11.01 8.06
C ALA A 54 2.26 -10.16 7.81
N LEU A 55 1.75 -10.17 6.58
CA LEU A 55 0.52 -9.47 6.21
C LEU A 55 -0.70 -10.02 6.95
N TRP A 56 -0.81 -11.35 7.05
CA TRP A 56 -1.87 -12.00 7.81
C TRP A 56 -1.79 -11.65 9.29
N ASP A 57 -0.61 -11.71 9.89
CA ASP A 57 -0.40 -11.34 11.30
C ASP A 57 -0.79 -9.89 11.58
N LEU A 58 -0.41 -8.96 10.69
CA LEU A 58 -0.83 -7.56 10.78
C LEU A 58 -2.36 -7.42 10.79
N ILE A 59 -3.04 -8.11 9.88
CA ILE A 59 -4.50 -8.03 9.72
C ILE A 59 -5.23 -8.69 10.90
N ALA A 60 -4.73 -9.84 11.38
CA ALA A 60 -5.32 -10.56 12.49
C ALA A 60 -5.14 -9.84 13.83
N THR A 61 -4.02 -9.11 14.01
CA THR A 61 -3.70 -8.38 15.24
C THR A 61 -4.16 -6.92 15.21
N ALA A 62 -4.50 -6.38 14.04
CA ALA A 62 -5.18 -5.11 13.92
C ALA A 62 -6.50 -5.20 14.71
N ARG A 63 -6.48 -4.65 15.93
CA ARG A 63 -7.69 -4.49 16.75
C ARG A 63 -8.79 -3.95 15.85
N PRO A 64 -10.06 -4.35 16.05
CA PRO A 64 -11.14 -3.88 15.21
C PRO A 64 -11.13 -2.36 15.22
N PHE A 65 -10.61 -1.77 14.14
CA PHE A 65 -10.98 -0.43 13.78
C PHE A 65 -12.51 -0.48 13.71
N SER A 66 -13.21 0.50 14.29
CA SER A 66 -14.66 0.62 14.15
C SER A 66 -14.99 0.94 12.69
N VAL A 67 -14.79 -0.05 11.85
CA VAL A 67 -14.87 -0.06 10.40
C VAL A 67 -15.83 -1.19 10.11
N ASP A 68 -17.00 -0.80 9.62
CA ASP A 68 -18.01 -1.74 9.17
C ASP A 68 -17.38 -2.73 8.17
N HIS A 69 -17.84 -3.97 8.22
CA HIS A 69 -17.41 -5.07 7.34
C HIS A 69 -16.04 -5.71 7.65
N TRP A 70 -15.31 -5.26 8.70
CA TRP A 70 -14.02 -5.86 9.06
C TRP A 70 -14.09 -7.37 9.37
N PRO A 71 -15.04 -7.86 10.19
CA PRO A 71 -15.18 -9.30 10.43
C PRO A 71 -15.49 -10.10 9.16
N GLU A 72 -16.32 -9.56 8.27
CA GLU A 72 -16.71 -10.18 7.01
C GLU A 72 -15.50 -10.28 6.05
N ALA A 73 -14.69 -9.22 5.96
CA ALA A 73 -13.44 -9.25 5.21
C ALA A 73 -12.47 -10.30 5.77
N LEU A 74 -12.29 -10.37 7.09
CA LEU A 74 -11.49 -11.42 7.74
C LEU A 74 -11.99 -12.84 7.42
N ALA A 75 -13.30 -13.01 7.27
CA ALA A 75 -13.92 -14.28 6.88
C ALA A 75 -13.75 -14.62 5.39
N GLY A 76 -13.14 -13.73 4.59
CA GLY A 76 -12.87 -13.93 3.17
C GLY A 76 -13.89 -13.28 2.24
N ASP A 77 -14.74 -12.37 2.72
CA ASP A 77 -15.63 -11.60 1.84
C ASP A 77 -14.86 -10.49 1.10
N ASP A 78 -14.66 -10.70 -0.20
CA ASP A 78 -14.00 -9.74 -1.09
C ASP A 78 -14.74 -8.41 -1.18
N ALA A 79 -16.08 -8.43 -1.19
CA ALA A 79 -16.88 -7.21 -1.30
C ALA A 79 -16.76 -6.38 -0.02
N ALA A 80 -16.71 -7.03 1.14
CA ALA A 80 -16.42 -6.39 2.41
C ALA A 80 -15.04 -5.71 2.40
N ALA A 81 -13.98 -6.41 1.95
CA ALA A 81 -12.63 -5.84 1.85
C ALA A 81 -12.59 -4.61 0.91
N VAL A 82 -13.26 -4.68 -0.24
CA VAL A 82 -13.38 -3.56 -1.18
C VAL A 82 -14.15 -2.39 -0.55
N ALA A 83 -15.26 -2.65 0.14
CA ALA A 83 -16.06 -1.63 0.79
C ALA A 83 -15.27 -0.88 1.87
N ILE A 84 -14.50 -1.60 2.69
CA ILE A 84 -13.58 -1.04 3.69
C ILE A 84 -12.59 -0.09 3.01
N ALA A 85 -11.91 -0.56 1.97
CA ALA A 85 -10.92 0.23 1.24
C ALA A 85 -11.56 1.49 0.66
N LEU A 86 -12.66 1.39 -0.09
CA LEU A 86 -13.32 2.53 -0.70
C LEU A 86 -13.82 3.57 0.32
N LYS A 87 -14.32 3.11 1.48
CA LYS A 87 -14.76 4.00 2.57
C LYS A 87 -13.61 4.76 3.21
N LEU A 88 -12.42 4.16 3.26
CA LEU A 88 -11.21 4.74 3.88
C LEU A 88 -10.24 5.38 2.86
N CYS A 89 -10.48 5.24 1.55
CA CYS A 89 -9.69 5.82 0.46
C CYS A 89 -10.21 7.19 -0.02
N GLY A 90 -10.89 7.95 0.84
CA GLY A 90 -11.21 9.36 0.58
C GLY A 90 -9.93 10.19 0.36
N VAL A 91 -9.99 11.21 -0.50
CA VAL A 91 -8.83 12.04 -0.91
C VAL A 91 -8.09 12.61 0.31
N ASP A 92 -8.79 12.90 1.41
CA ASP A 92 -8.25 13.53 2.61
C ASP A 92 -7.62 12.55 3.62
N VAL A 93 -7.61 11.24 3.34
CA VAL A 93 -7.20 10.18 4.29
C VAL A 93 -5.99 9.37 3.79
N LEU A 94 -5.42 9.77 2.65
CA LEU A 94 -4.21 9.16 2.10
C LEU A 94 -3.06 9.32 3.09
N ASP A 95 -2.21 8.29 3.17
CA ASP A 95 -1.01 8.25 4.00
C ASP A 95 -1.19 8.16 5.52
N THR A 96 -2.37 7.74 5.99
CA THR A 96 -2.57 7.38 7.40
C THR A 96 -2.31 5.88 7.67
N TYR A 97 -1.85 5.54 8.88
CA TYR A 97 -1.69 4.14 9.30
C TYR A 97 -3.00 3.33 9.16
N ARG A 98 -4.14 3.96 9.46
CA ARG A 98 -5.46 3.34 9.30
C ARG A 98 -5.77 3.00 7.84
N HIS A 99 -5.42 3.90 6.93
CA HIS A 99 -5.56 3.67 5.50
C HIS A 99 -4.64 2.51 5.04
N ASP A 100 -3.40 2.48 5.53
CA ASP A 100 -2.47 1.39 5.23
C ASP A 100 -2.97 0.04 5.70
N VAL A 101 -3.50 -0.07 6.92
CA VAL A 101 -4.07 -1.32 7.41
C VAL A 101 -5.30 -1.75 6.60
N ALA A 102 -6.15 -0.80 6.17
CA ALA A 102 -7.27 -1.09 5.30
C ALA A 102 -6.83 -1.61 3.92
N LEU A 103 -5.77 -1.03 3.34
CA LEU A 103 -5.22 -1.52 2.08
C LEU A 103 -4.40 -2.80 2.24
N SER A 104 -3.86 -3.09 3.41
CA SER A 104 -3.31 -4.41 3.74
C SER A 104 -4.39 -5.49 3.70
N MET A 105 -5.59 -5.21 4.23
CA MET A 105 -6.74 -6.12 4.07
C MET A 105 -7.07 -6.32 2.59
N LEU A 106 -7.21 -5.24 1.82
CA LEU A 106 -7.48 -5.34 0.38
C LEU A 106 -6.40 -6.14 -0.37
N LEU A 107 -5.13 -5.89 -0.03
CA LEU A 107 -3.97 -6.60 -0.58
C LEU A 107 -4.05 -8.09 -0.30
N TRP A 108 -4.43 -8.50 0.91
CA TRP A 108 -4.59 -9.91 1.25
C TRP A 108 -5.60 -10.61 0.33
N HIS A 109 -6.74 -9.98 0.07
CA HIS A 109 -7.73 -10.51 -0.87
C HIS A 109 -7.21 -10.52 -2.32
N ALA A 110 -6.47 -9.49 -2.73
CA ALA A 110 -5.85 -9.45 -4.04
C ALA A 110 -4.83 -10.59 -4.24
N LEU A 111 -4.09 -10.96 -3.19
CA LEU A 111 -3.14 -12.07 -3.16
C LEU A 111 -3.80 -13.46 -3.10
N LYS A 112 -5.10 -13.51 -2.77
CA LYS A 112 -5.98 -14.70 -2.85
C LYS A 112 -6.80 -14.71 -4.15
N ASP A 113 -6.32 -14.03 -5.18
CA ASP A 113 -6.89 -13.98 -6.53
C ASP A 113 -8.25 -13.29 -6.65
N SER A 114 -8.63 -12.42 -5.70
CA SER A 114 -9.85 -11.61 -5.83
C SER A 114 -9.71 -10.57 -6.97
N PRO A 115 -10.49 -10.65 -8.06
CA PRO A 115 -10.40 -9.69 -9.15
C PRO A 115 -10.84 -8.28 -8.74
N ALA A 116 -11.83 -8.20 -7.86
CA ALA A 116 -12.35 -6.93 -7.34
C ALA A 116 -11.30 -6.24 -6.45
N ALA A 117 -10.63 -7.00 -5.58
CA ALA A 117 -9.57 -6.46 -4.74
C ALA A 117 -8.36 -5.98 -5.55
N ARG A 118 -7.91 -6.78 -6.54
CA ARG A 118 -6.82 -6.39 -7.47
C ARG A 118 -7.12 -5.09 -8.22
N THR A 119 -8.33 -4.99 -8.77
CA THR A 119 -8.78 -3.80 -9.51
C THR A 119 -8.83 -2.58 -8.60
N THR A 120 -9.38 -2.73 -7.40
CA THR A 120 -9.50 -1.64 -6.40
C THR A 120 -8.12 -1.20 -5.89
N LEU A 121 -7.20 -2.13 -5.68
CA LEU A 121 -5.84 -1.85 -5.26
C LEU A 121 -5.09 -1.06 -6.34
N ALA A 122 -5.17 -1.51 -7.59
CA ALA A 122 -4.57 -0.80 -8.70
C ALA A 122 -5.19 0.59 -8.92
N PHE A 123 -6.51 0.74 -8.77
CA PHE A 123 -7.16 2.04 -8.81
C PHE A 123 -6.64 2.98 -7.70
N THR A 124 -6.43 2.44 -6.50
CA THR A 124 -5.92 3.23 -5.36
C THR A 124 -4.47 3.66 -5.58
N LEU A 125 -3.63 2.76 -6.13
CA LEU A 125 -2.27 3.07 -6.52
C LEU A 125 -2.22 4.16 -7.61
N ASP A 126 -3.02 4.04 -8.66
CA ASP A 126 -3.07 5.00 -9.77
C ASP A 126 -3.39 6.43 -9.28
N ARG A 127 -4.20 6.58 -8.23
CA ARG A 127 -4.49 7.88 -7.62
C ARG A 127 -3.29 8.54 -6.95
N ARG A 128 -2.29 7.76 -6.51
CA ARG A 128 -1.04 8.32 -5.94
C ARG A 128 -0.20 9.07 -6.98
N ARG A 129 -0.43 8.84 -8.28
CA ARG A 129 0.16 9.64 -9.36
C ARG A 129 -0.17 11.14 -9.21
N TYR A 130 -1.37 11.48 -8.70
CA TYR A 130 -1.75 12.87 -8.45
C TYR A 130 -0.98 13.52 -7.28
N LEU A 131 -0.29 12.72 -6.47
CA LEU A 131 0.63 13.17 -5.42
C LEU A 131 2.08 13.28 -5.92
N GLY A 132 2.33 13.05 -7.22
CA GLY A 132 3.66 13.13 -7.83
C GLY A 132 4.50 11.85 -7.69
N GLU A 133 3.89 10.72 -7.29
CA GLU A 133 4.59 9.44 -7.17
C GLU A 133 4.64 8.69 -8.51
N ASP A 134 5.78 8.05 -8.80
CA ASP A 134 5.90 7.12 -9.92
C ASP A 134 5.44 5.71 -9.50
N VAL A 135 4.19 5.40 -9.83
CA VAL A 135 3.49 4.18 -9.44
C VAL A 135 3.01 3.38 -10.65
N GLU A 136 3.45 3.72 -11.86
CA GLU A 136 2.89 3.14 -13.09
C GLU A 136 3.16 1.63 -13.19
N GLN A 137 4.42 1.22 -12.98
CA GLN A 137 4.80 -0.19 -13.03
C GLN A 137 4.10 -1.00 -11.93
N LEU A 138 4.05 -0.45 -10.72
CA LEU A 138 3.37 -1.06 -9.59
C LEU A 138 1.88 -1.24 -9.86
N THR A 139 1.20 -0.20 -10.34
CA THR A 139 -0.22 -0.24 -10.72
C THR A 139 -0.48 -1.30 -11.79
N ARG A 140 0.38 -1.38 -12.80
CA ARG A 140 0.27 -2.38 -13.88
C ARG A 140 0.39 -3.81 -13.35
N SER A 141 1.32 -4.07 -12.43
CA SER A 141 1.50 -5.39 -11.82
C SER A 141 0.20 -5.91 -11.16
N TRP A 142 -0.56 -5.02 -10.52
CA TRP A 142 -1.79 -5.36 -9.83
C TRP A 142 -3.00 -5.51 -10.76
N ARG A 143 -3.11 -4.69 -11.81
CA ARG A 143 -4.19 -4.81 -12.83
C ARG A 143 -4.15 -6.16 -13.56
N GLY A 144 -2.95 -6.76 -13.70
CA GLY A 144 -2.76 -7.93 -14.56
C GLY A 144 -2.93 -7.57 -16.05
N PRO A 145 -2.76 -8.55 -16.95
CA PRO A 145 -2.96 -8.32 -18.37
C PRO A 145 -4.43 -8.02 -18.67
N SER A 146 -4.67 -6.93 -19.41
CA SER A 146 -6.00 -6.56 -19.88
C SER A 146 -6.60 -7.66 -20.77
N ARG A 147 -7.93 -7.74 -20.87
CA ARG A 147 -8.60 -8.67 -21.81
C ARG A 147 -8.09 -8.53 -23.25
N VAL A 148 -7.67 -7.33 -23.63
CA VAL A 148 -7.09 -7.04 -24.95
C VAL A 148 -5.70 -7.66 -25.09
N GLU A 149 -4.85 -7.55 -24.07
CA GLU A 149 -3.52 -8.17 -24.04
C GLU A 149 -3.60 -9.70 -24.01
N ILE A 150 -4.52 -10.26 -23.22
CA ILE A 150 -4.77 -11.71 -23.19
C ILE A 150 -5.22 -12.19 -24.58
N ARG A 151 -6.15 -11.47 -25.22
CA ARG A 151 -6.63 -11.82 -26.56
C ARG A 151 -5.53 -11.70 -27.62
N ARG A 152 -4.70 -10.65 -27.55
CA ARG A 152 -3.55 -10.48 -28.45
C ARG A 152 -2.55 -11.62 -28.29
N ALA A 153 -2.18 -11.96 -27.05
CA ALA A 153 -1.25 -13.04 -26.75
C ALA A 153 -1.79 -14.40 -27.23
N ALA A 154 -3.09 -14.67 -27.03
CA ALA A 154 -3.74 -15.89 -27.51
C ALA A 154 -3.75 -15.99 -29.05
N VAL A 155 -4.01 -14.88 -29.75
CA VAL A 155 -3.95 -14.84 -31.23
C VAL A 155 -2.51 -15.07 -31.72
N GLN A 156 -1.53 -14.46 -31.06
CA GLN A 156 -0.13 -14.62 -31.43
C GLN A 156 0.35 -16.06 -31.24
N ALA A 157 0.04 -16.68 -30.09
CA ALA A 157 0.35 -18.09 -29.84
C ALA A 157 -0.33 -19.03 -30.85
N LEU A 158 -1.56 -18.72 -31.28
CA LEU A 158 -2.25 -19.48 -32.32
C LEU A 158 -1.53 -19.37 -33.68
N VAL A 159 -1.09 -18.17 -34.06
CA VAL A 159 -0.35 -17.96 -35.32
C VAL A 159 0.99 -18.70 -35.30
N GLU A 160 1.72 -18.65 -34.18
CA GLU A 160 2.98 -19.37 -34.01
C GLU A 160 2.80 -20.89 -34.06
N ALA A 161 1.74 -21.44 -33.47
CA ALA A 161 1.46 -22.87 -33.50
C ALA A 161 1.01 -23.41 -34.88
N LEU A 162 0.57 -22.52 -35.78
CA LEU A 162 0.13 -22.86 -37.13
C LEU A 162 1.19 -22.58 -38.21
N SER A 163 2.35 -22.03 -37.82
CA SER A 163 3.49 -21.74 -38.70
C SER A 163 4.55 -22.83 -38.60
#